data_AF-A0A3C2DDF3-F1
#
_entry.id   AF-A0A3C2DDF3-F1
#
_cell.length_a   1.000
_cell.length_b   1.000
_cell.length_c   1.000
_cell.angle_alpha   90.00
_cell.angle_beta   90.00
_cell.angle_gamma   90.00
#
_symmetry.space_group_name_H-M   'P 1'
#
loop_
_entity.id
_entity.type
_entity.pdbx_description
1 polymer ?
#
loop_
_entity_poly.entity_id
_entity_poly.type
_entity_poly.pdbx_seq_one_letter_code
_entity_poly.pdbx_strand_id
1 'polypeptide(L)'
;AVAQADAGAAVTAPSGMMDGQVAAIRAALDGTGHDQVAILAYAAKYASALYGPFRDAVDVQIADGGDRKGYQQDPPNAREALVEVCNDLDQGADMVMVKPALAYLDVIADVRAAVDVPVAAYHVSGEYAMVQAAAANGWLDGDAVGLEHLLSIRRAGADMILSYLARRAAELIG
;
A
#
# COMPACT_ATOMS: atom_id res chain seq x y z
N ALA A 1 3.11 -12.59 -11.40
CA ALA A 1 3.85 -13.19 -10.27
C ALA A 1 4.97 -14.09 -10.78
N VAL A 2 4.68 -15.24 -11.40
CA VAL A 2 5.70 -16.20 -11.88
C VAL A 2 6.83 -15.55 -12.69
N ALA A 3 6.52 -14.76 -13.72
CA ALA A 3 7.55 -14.08 -14.51
C ALA A 3 8.44 -13.11 -13.67
N GLN A 4 7.92 -12.51 -12.59
CA GLN A 4 8.72 -11.69 -11.68
C GLN A 4 9.58 -12.56 -10.76
N ALA A 5 9.06 -13.70 -10.32
CA ALA A 5 9.79 -14.69 -9.53
C ALA A 5 10.94 -15.31 -10.34
N ASP A 6 10.70 -15.68 -11.60
CA ASP A 6 11.73 -16.15 -12.54
C ASP A 6 12.84 -15.11 -12.75
N ALA A 7 12.48 -13.82 -12.69
CA ALA A 7 13.42 -12.71 -12.77
C ALA A 7 14.14 -12.41 -11.44
N GLY A 8 13.85 -13.14 -10.36
CA GLY A 8 14.50 -13.04 -9.06
C GLY A 8 13.81 -12.13 -8.04
N ALA A 9 12.53 -11.78 -8.23
CA ALA A 9 11.78 -11.01 -7.23
C ALA A 9 11.57 -11.84 -5.95
N ALA A 10 11.99 -11.28 -4.81
CA ALA A 10 11.77 -11.90 -3.49
C ALA A 10 10.34 -11.70 -2.96
N VAL A 11 9.65 -10.65 -3.43
CA VAL A 11 8.30 -10.31 -3.02
C VAL A 11 7.49 -9.95 -4.27
N THR A 12 6.27 -10.47 -4.38
CA THR A 12 5.25 -9.97 -5.31
C THR A 12 4.16 -9.26 -4.53
N ALA A 13 3.66 -8.14 -5.06
CA ALA A 13 2.76 -7.27 -4.32
C ALA A 13 1.50 -6.95 -5.15
N PRO A 14 0.51 -7.87 -5.20
CA PRO A 14 -0.67 -7.72 -6.04
C PRO A 14 -1.52 -6.54 -5.55
N SER A 15 -1.70 -5.54 -6.43
CA SER A 15 -2.44 -4.32 -6.11
C SER A 15 -3.73 -4.15 -6.91
N GLY A 16 -4.24 -5.25 -7.48
CA GLY A 16 -5.42 -5.26 -8.33
C GLY A 16 -6.73 -5.07 -7.57
N MET A 17 -6.80 -5.52 -6.31
CA MET A 17 -8.05 -5.69 -5.54
C MET A 17 -9.04 -6.62 -6.24
N MET A 18 -8.55 -7.71 -6.83
CA MET A 18 -9.44 -8.74 -7.38
C MET A 18 -9.63 -9.84 -6.34
N ASP A 19 -10.87 -10.27 -6.15
CA ASP A 19 -11.20 -11.38 -5.25
C ASP A 19 -10.41 -12.65 -5.61
N GLY A 20 -9.83 -13.31 -4.61
CA GLY A 20 -9.08 -14.54 -4.81
C GLY A 20 -7.69 -14.37 -5.47
N GLN A 21 -7.24 -13.14 -5.73
CA GLN A 21 -5.96 -12.89 -6.41
C GLN A 21 -4.78 -13.49 -5.65
N VAL A 22 -4.81 -13.49 -4.31
CA VAL A 22 -3.72 -14.01 -3.49
C VAL A 22 -3.63 -15.52 -3.65
N ALA A 23 -4.74 -16.25 -3.49
CA ALA A 23 -4.75 -17.70 -3.65
C ALA A 23 -4.30 -18.13 -5.06
N ALA A 24 -4.78 -17.44 -6.09
CA ALA A 24 -4.36 -17.71 -7.47
C ALA A 24 -2.85 -17.47 -7.68
N ILE A 25 -2.30 -16.40 -7.10
CA ILE A 25 -0.88 -16.10 -7.18
C ILE A 25 -0.05 -17.12 -6.40
N ARG A 26 -0.45 -17.46 -5.17
CA ARG A 26 0.23 -18.44 -4.31
C ARG A 26 0.31 -19.80 -5.00
N ALA A 27 -0.83 -20.31 -5.49
CA ALA A 27 -0.88 -21.57 -6.22
C ALA A 27 0.02 -21.59 -7.47
N ALA A 28 0.07 -20.48 -8.22
CA ALA A 28 0.92 -20.37 -9.40
C ALA A 28 2.43 -20.35 -9.04
N LEU A 29 2.80 -19.64 -7.98
CA LEU A 29 4.18 -19.60 -7.49
C LEU A 29 4.61 -20.98 -6.97
N ASP A 30 3.78 -21.65 -6.16
CA ASP A 30 4.07 -22.98 -5.64
C ASP A 30 4.20 -24.02 -6.76
N GLY A 31 3.25 -23.99 -7.71
CA GLY A 31 3.25 -24.90 -8.85
C GLY A 31 4.45 -24.72 -9.80
N THR A 32 5.20 -23.62 -9.67
CA THR A 32 6.39 -23.32 -10.47
C THR A 32 7.68 -23.35 -9.65
N GLY A 33 7.64 -23.78 -8.38
CA GLY A 33 8.82 -23.94 -7.52
C GLY A 33 9.32 -22.63 -6.90
N HIS A 34 8.44 -21.64 -6.75
CA HIS A 34 8.73 -20.33 -6.13
C HIS A 34 8.02 -20.18 -4.78
N ASP A 35 8.04 -21.23 -3.95
CA ASP A 35 7.40 -21.25 -2.62
C ASP A 35 8.01 -20.22 -1.65
N GLN A 36 9.28 -19.88 -1.83
CA GLN A 36 9.99 -18.85 -1.06
C GLN A 36 9.64 -17.39 -1.41
N VAL A 37 8.93 -17.15 -2.52
CA VAL A 37 8.57 -15.78 -2.92
C VAL A 37 7.38 -15.32 -2.09
N ALA A 38 7.57 -14.25 -1.33
CA ALA A 38 6.56 -13.73 -0.43
C ALA A 38 5.49 -12.90 -1.18
N ILE A 39 4.28 -12.85 -0.63
CA ILE A 39 3.15 -12.08 -1.13
C ILE A 39 2.84 -10.93 -0.16
N LEU A 40 3.02 -9.70 -0.63
CA LEU A 40 2.57 -8.48 0.05
C LEU A 40 1.21 -8.07 -0.53
N ALA A 41 0.13 -8.54 0.09
CA ALA A 41 -1.21 -8.29 -0.38
C ALA A 41 -1.63 -6.83 -0.13
N TYR A 42 -2.09 -6.12 -1.17
CA TYR A 42 -2.78 -4.84 -1.00
C TYR A 42 -4.22 -5.08 -0.55
N ALA A 43 -4.36 -5.69 0.63
CA ALA A 43 -5.63 -6.22 1.13
C ALA A 43 -6.67 -5.13 1.40
N ALA A 44 -6.25 -3.96 1.88
CA ALA A 44 -7.14 -2.82 2.11
C ALA A 44 -6.72 -1.65 1.22
N LYS A 45 -7.14 -1.67 -0.05
CA LYS A 45 -6.85 -0.60 -1.01
C LYS A 45 -8.12 0.13 -1.43
N TYR A 46 -8.19 1.39 -1.04
CA TYR A 46 -9.36 2.24 -1.22
C TYR A 46 -9.40 2.95 -2.58
N ALA A 47 -10.61 3.28 -3.03
CA ALA A 47 -10.90 4.10 -4.20
C ALA A 47 -10.60 5.59 -3.92
N SER A 48 -9.32 5.91 -3.74
CA SER A 48 -8.87 7.24 -3.29
C SER A 48 -8.59 8.22 -4.44
N ALA A 49 -8.83 9.50 -4.17
CA ALA A 49 -8.41 10.63 -5.00
C ALA A 49 -6.90 10.95 -4.90
N LEU A 50 -6.20 10.40 -3.91
CA LEU A 50 -4.77 10.68 -3.66
C LEU A 50 -3.81 10.00 -4.65
N TYR A 51 -4.33 9.27 -5.65
CA TYR A 51 -3.51 8.54 -6.63
C TYR A 51 -3.17 9.34 -7.89
N GLY A 52 -3.68 10.57 -8.04
CA GLY A 52 -3.47 11.40 -9.25
C GLY A 52 -2.00 11.48 -9.68
N PRO A 53 -1.07 11.96 -8.82
CA PRO A 53 0.32 12.14 -9.24
C PRO A 53 1.03 10.83 -9.62
N PHE A 54 0.62 9.68 -9.05
CA PHE A 54 1.14 8.38 -9.49
C PHE A 54 0.66 8.04 -10.91
N ARG A 55 -0.61 8.26 -11.22
CA ARG A 55 -1.18 7.99 -12.55
C ARG A 55 -0.47 8.79 -13.63
N ASP A 56 -0.15 10.05 -13.34
CA ASP A 56 0.65 10.90 -14.23
C ASP A 56 2.07 10.35 -14.40
N ALA A 57 2.72 9.91 -13.32
CA ALA A 57 4.10 9.43 -13.35
C ALA A 57 4.29 8.13 -14.14
N VAL A 58 3.26 7.27 -14.23
CA VAL A 58 3.31 6.01 -14.99
C VAL A 58 2.51 6.06 -16.30
N ASP A 59 2.03 7.24 -16.69
CA ASP A 59 1.19 7.46 -17.88
C ASP A 59 0.00 6.50 -17.97
N VAL A 60 -0.67 6.27 -16.83
CA VAL A 60 -1.84 5.39 -16.74
C VAL A 60 -3.10 6.23 -16.70
N GLN A 61 -3.90 6.11 -17.74
CA GLN A 61 -5.27 6.61 -17.78
C GLN A 61 -6.25 5.48 -17.44
N ILE A 62 -7.35 5.82 -16.77
CA ILE A 62 -8.46 4.87 -16.62
C ILE A 62 -9.19 4.85 -17.95
N ALA A 63 -9.35 3.67 -18.53
CA ALA A 63 -10.05 3.48 -19.80
C ALA A 63 -11.42 4.16 -19.76
N ASP A 64 -11.76 4.83 -20.87
CA ASP A 64 -13.07 5.45 -21.11
C ASP A 64 -13.51 6.48 -20.05
N GLY A 65 -12.56 7.06 -19.29
CA GLY A 65 -12.88 7.99 -18.21
C GLY A 65 -13.62 7.35 -17.04
N GLY A 66 -13.56 6.03 -16.91
CA GLY A 66 -14.20 5.28 -15.83
C GLY A 66 -13.52 5.47 -14.47
N ASP A 67 -13.92 4.63 -13.51
CA ASP A 67 -13.32 4.60 -12.17
C ASP A 67 -12.93 3.19 -11.73
N ARG A 68 -12.44 3.08 -10.49
CA ARG A 68 -11.99 1.81 -9.90
C ARG A 68 -12.88 1.36 -8.74
N LYS A 69 -14.08 1.94 -8.59
CA LYS A 69 -14.97 1.69 -7.45
C LYS A 69 -15.63 0.31 -7.50
N GLY A 70 -15.61 -0.35 -8.65
CA GLY A 70 -16.09 -1.73 -8.76
C GLY A 70 -15.18 -2.77 -8.11
N TYR A 71 -13.99 -2.38 -7.62
CA TYR A 71 -13.03 -3.31 -7.00
C TYR A 71 -12.16 -2.68 -5.91
N GLN A 72 -11.90 -1.37 -5.94
CA GLN A 72 -11.28 -0.69 -4.80
C GLN A 72 -12.32 -0.34 -3.76
N GLN A 73 -11.98 -0.50 -2.48
CA GLN A 73 -12.89 -0.29 -1.36
C GLN A 73 -13.44 1.14 -1.29
N ASP A 74 -14.68 1.28 -0.84
CA ASP A 74 -15.32 2.58 -0.64
C ASP A 74 -14.75 3.25 0.63
N PRO A 75 -14.18 4.48 0.55
CA PRO A 75 -13.56 5.16 1.69
C PRO A 75 -14.35 5.24 3.01
N PRO A 76 -15.70 5.35 3.02
CA PRO A 76 -16.49 5.33 4.26
C PRO A 76 -16.42 4.00 5.03
N ASN A 77 -15.95 2.91 4.42
CA ASN A 77 -15.96 1.58 5.01
C ASN A 77 -14.64 1.25 5.74
N ALA A 78 -14.67 1.24 7.07
CA ALA A 78 -13.57 0.70 7.88
C ALA A 78 -13.67 -0.82 8.08
N ARG A 79 -14.89 -1.34 8.31
CA ARG A 79 -15.12 -2.76 8.63
C ARG A 79 -14.75 -3.73 7.50
N GLU A 80 -14.95 -3.30 6.25
CA GLU A 80 -14.65 -4.09 5.06
C GLU A 80 -13.16 -4.40 4.95
N ALA A 81 -12.29 -3.48 5.38
CA ALA A 81 -10.84 -3.69 5.37
C ALA A 81 -10.40 -4.92 6.16
N LEU A 82 -10.98 -5.15 7.35
CA LEU A 82 -10.65 -6.33 8.15
C LEU A 82 -11.11 -7.63 7.49
N VAL A 83 -12.25 -7.61 6.80
CA VAL A 83 -12.74 -8.78 6.06
C VAL A 83 -11.78 -9.14 4.93
N GLU A 84 -11.38 -8.17 4.11
CA GLU A 84 -10.43 -8.40 3.02
C GLU A 84 -9.04 -8.82 3.52
N VAL A 85 -8.57 -8.21 4.60
CA VAL A 85 -7.31 -8.59 5.25
C VAL A 85 -7.33 -10.04 5.72
N CYS A 86 -8.38 -10.47 6.42
CA CYS A 86 -8.50 -11.87 6.84
C CYS A 86 -8.58 -12.81 5.64
N ASN A 87 -9.34 -12.45 4.60
CA ASN A 87 -9.46 -13.25 3.38
C ASN A 87 -8.11 -13.44 2.67
N ASP A 88 -7.33 -12.36 2.49
CA ASP A 88 -6.01 -12.45 1.84
C ASP A 88 -5.01 -13.26 2.68
N LEU A 89 -5.09 -13.19 4.02
CA LEU A 89 -4.29 -14.02 4.91
C LEU A 89 -4.64 -15.51 4.80
N ASP A 90 -5.94 -15.84 4.81
CA ASP A 90 -6.42 -17.21 4.64
C ASP A 90 -6.03 -17.79 3.27
N GLN A 91 -5.80 -16.93 2.28
CA GLN A 91 -5.35 -17.29 0.94
C GLN A 91 -3.81 -17.42 0.81
N GLY A 92 -3.05 -17.11 1.86
CA GLY A 92 -1.60 -17.27 1.91
C GLY A 92 -0.79 -16.01 1.66
N ALA A 93 -1.32 -14.82 1.98
CA ALA A 93 -0.51 -13.61 2.05
C ALA A 93 0.47 -13.65 3.23
N ASP A 94 1.73 -13.32 3.00
CA ASP A 94 2.77 -13.25 4.05
C ASP A 94 2.75 -11.92 4.80
N MET A 95 2.27 -10.87 4.13
CA MET A 95 2.19 -9.51 4.63
C MET A 95 0.97 -8.82 4.03
N VAL A 96 0.39 -7.85 4.74
CA VAL A 96 -0.80 -7.10 4.29
C VAL A 96 -0.52 -5.61 4.23
N MET A 97 -1.21 -4.90 3.34
CA MET A 97 -1.04 -3.46 3.15
C MET A 97 -2.36 -2.70 3.18
N VAL A 98 -2.33 -1.56 3.89
CA VAL A 98 -3.35 -0.51 3.78
C VAL A 98 -2.86 0.59 2.84
N LYS A 99 -3.74 1.03 1.93
CA LYS A 99 -3.44 2.09 0.96
C LYS A 99 -4.70 2.92 0.65
N PRO A 100 -4.64 4.27 0.74
CA PRO A 100 -3.55 5.16 1.22
C PRO A 100 -3.22 5.01 2.71
N ALA A 101 -2.30 5.83 3.24
CA ALA A 101 -1.85 5.72 4.63
C ALA A 101 -2.42 6.79 5.56
N LEU A 102 -2.14 8.08 5.35
CA LEU A 102 -2.42 9.13 6.35
C LEU A 102 -3.90 9.36 6.60
N ALA A 103 -4.72 9.30 5.56
CA ALA A 103 -6.17 9.40 5.69
C ALA A 103 -6.83 8.11 6.23
N TYR A 104 -6.04 7.06 6.49
CA TYR A 104 -6.49 5.72 6.85
C TYR A 104 -5.66 5.13 8.01
N LEU A 105 -5.14 6.00 8.89
CA LEU A 105 -4.33 5.58 10.05
C LEU A 105 -5.16 4.76 11.05
N ASP A 106 -6.46 5.02 11.12
CA ASP A 106 -7.45 4.24 11.87
C ASP A 106 -7.53 2.81 11.32
N VAL A 107 -7.63 2.64 10.01
CA VAL A 107 -7.63 1.31 9.37
C VAL A 107 -6.32 0.58 9.59
N ILE A 108 -5.17 1.27 9.53
CA ILE A 108 -3.85 0.68 9.85
C ILE A 108 -3.83 0.16 11.30
N ALA A 109 -4.36 0.94 12.25
CA ALA A 109 -4.42 0.55 13.65
C ALA A 109 -5.34 -0.66 13.88
N ASP A 110 -6.52 -0.67 13.26
CA ASP A 110 -7.46 -1.80 13.33
C ASP A 110 -6.85 -3.07 12.75
N VAL A 111 -6.18 -2.98 11.60
CA VAL A 111 -5.49 -4.12 10.97
C VAL A 111 -4.36 -4.62 11.87
N ARG A 112 -3.50 -3.74 12.39
CA ARG A 112 -2.41 -4.15 13.30
C ARG A 112 -2.93 -4.84 14.56
N ALA A 113 -4.07 -4.41 15.08
CA ALA A 113 -4.69 -5.04 16.26
C ALA A 113 -5.26 -6.44 15.96
N ALA A 114 -5.61 -6.72 14.70
CA ALA A 114 -6.29 -7.95 14.29
C ALA A 114 -5.35 -9.03 13.75
N VAL A 115 -4.11 -8.69 13.35
CA VAL A 115 -3.20 -9.62 12.67
C VAL A 115 -1.84 -9.74 13.37
N ASP A 116 -1.21 -10.90 13.21
CA ASP A 116 0.14 -11.17 13.71
C ASP A 116 1.24 -11.04 12.63
N VAL A 117 0.85 -10.92 11.36
CA VAL A 117 1.80 -10.71 10.25
C VAL A 117 2.31 -9.28 10.18
N PRO A 118 3.39 -9.00 9.43
CA PRO A 118 3.83 -7.63 9.19
C PRO A 118 2.76 -6.80 8.45
N VAL A 119 2.53 -5.59 8.93
CA VAL A 119 1.61 -4.63 8.32
C VAL A 119 2.40 -3.58 7.54
N ALA A 120 2.11 -3.43 6.25
CA ALA A 120 2.64 -2.35 5.44
C ALA A 120 1.61 -1.23 5.26
N ALA A 121 2.12 -0.02 5.05
CA ALA A 121 1.29 1.12 4.66
C ALA A 121 1.95 1.87 3.50
N TYR A 122 1.12 2.39 2.60
CA TYR A 122 1.62 3.15 1.44
C TYR A 122 1.38 4.65 1.64
N HIS A 123 2.44 5.42 1.88
CA HIS A 123 2.41 6.87 1.82
C HIS A 123 2.39 7.31 0.36
N VAL A 124 1.19 7.59 -0.16
CA VAL A 124 0.90 7.66 -1.60
C VAL A 124 1.38 8.96 -2.23
N SER A 125 1.32 8.98 -3.56
CA SER A 125 1.81 10.07 -4.39
C SER A 125 1.13 11.41 -4.09
N GLY A 126 -0.16 11.40 -3.79
CA GLY A 126 -0.90 12.60 -3.39
C GLY A 126 -0.47 13.15 -2.03
N GLU A 127 -0.24 12.27 -1.05
CA GLU A 127 0.24 12.66 0.28
C GLU A 127 1.65 13.26 0.19
N TYR A 128 2.52 12.65 -0.62
CA TYR A 128 3.83 13.21 -0.95
C TYR A 128 3.71 14.58 -1.64
N ALA A 129 2.92 14.68 -2.71
CA ALA A 129 2.79 15.90 -3.50
C ALA A 129 2.22 17.07 -2.69
N MET A 130 1.29 16.81 -1.76
CA MET A 130 0.75 17.82 -0.85
C MET A 130 1.85 18.46 0.01
N VAL A 131 2.75 17.65 0.59
CA VAL A 131 3.87 18.17 1.40
C VAL A 131 4.85 18.96 0.53
N GLN A 132 5.23 18.41 -0.63
CA GLN A 132 6.16 19.08 -1.54
C GLN A 132 5.61 20.44 -2.02
N ALA A 133 4.32 20.50 -2.38
CA ALA A 133 3.69 21.73 -2.83
C ALA A 133 3.64 22.78 -1.70
N ALA A 134 3.24 22.39 -0.48
CA ALA A 134 3.18 23.31 0.64
C ALA A 134 4.58 23.84 1.04
N ALA A 135 5.60 22.97 1.02
CA ALA A 135 6.98 23.35 1.27
C ALA A 135 7.54 24.30 0.19
N ALA A 136 7.25 24.04 -1.09
CA ALA A 136 7.68 24.89 -2.20
C ALA A 136 7.06 26.30 -2.14
N ASN A 137 5.90 26.45 -1.50
CA ASN A 137 5.28 27.75 -1.24
C ASN A 137 5.73 28.39 0.09
N GLY A 138 6.63 27.75 0.84
CA GLY A 138 7.13 28.23 2.12
C GLY A 138 6.10 28.19 3.26
N TRP A 139 5.05 27.38 3.15
CA TRP A 139 4.00 27.31 4.16
C TRP A 139 4.36 26.44 5.36
N LEU A 140 5.23 25.46 5.15
CA LEU A 140 5.70 24.52 6.17
C LEU A 140 7.11 24.05 5.86
N ASP A 141 7.77 23.50 6.88
CA ASP A 141 9.00 22.73 6.71
C ASP A 141 8.65 21.33 6.19
N GLY A 142 8.98 21.09 4.91
CA GLY A 142 8.63 19.84 4.23
C GLY A 142 9.36 18.61 4.77
N ASP A 143 10.60 18.78 5.25
CA ASP A 143 11.38 17.67 5.82
C ASP A 143 10.80 17.29 7.20
N ALA A 144 10.54 18.29 8.05
CA ALA A 144 9.96 18.05 9.36
C ALA A 144 8.57 17.39 9.26
N VAL A 145 7.69 17.90 8.41
CA VAL A 145 6.34 17.34 8.20
C VAL A 145 6.41 15.97 7.55
N GLY A 146 7.31 15.76 6.59
CA GLY A 146 7.51 14.46 5.96
C GLY A 146 7.92 13.38 6.96
N LEU A 147 8.83 13.69 7.88
CA LEU A 147 9.22 12.79 8.96
C LEU A 147 8.07 12.54 9.95
N GLU A 148 7.29 13.56 10.29
CA GLU A 148 6.13 13.44 11.17
C GLU A 148 5.04 12.53 10.57
N HIS A 149 4.82 12.60 9.25
CA HIS A 149 3.94 11.68 8.53
C HIS A 149 4.42 10.23 8.68
N LEU A 150 5.69 9.95 8.41
CA LEU A 150 6.26 8.60 8.55
C LEU A 150 6.16 8.09 9.99
N LEU A 151 6.44 8.94 10.97
CA LEU A 151 6.30 8.60 12.39
C LEU A 151 4.85 8.29 12.76
N SER A 152 3.89 9.05 12.22
CA SER A 152 2.46 8.82 12.46
C SER A 152 1.99 7.48 11.86
N ILE A 153 2.45 7.14 10.67
CA ILE A 153 2.17 5.84 10.03
C ILE A 153 2.80 4.70 10.85
N ARG A 154 4.05 4.86 11.31
CA ARG A 154 4.71 3.88 12.19
C ARG A 154 3.94 3.71 13.51
N ARG A 155 3.51 4.82 14.13
CA ARG A 155 2.73 4.83 15.38
C ARG A 155 1.38 4.15 15.23
N ALA A 156 0.73 4.28 14.07
CA ALA A 156 -0.53 3.60 13.79
C ALA A 156 -0.39 2.07 13.71
N GLY A 157 0.83 1.54 13.55
CA GLY A 157 1.06 0.09 13.59
C GLY A 157 1.70 -0.50 12.34
N ALA A 158 2.04 0.31 11.34
CA ALA A 158 2.77 -0.18 10.18
C ALA A 158 4.20 -0.60 10.58
N ASP A 159 4.61 -1.79 10.17
CA ASP A 159 5.98 -2.31 10.28
C ASP A 159 6.85 -1.86 9.09
N MET A 160 6.22 -1.65 7.93
CA MET A 160 6.87 -1.18 6.71
C MET A 160 6.11 -0.01 6.10
N ILE A 161 6.83 1.00 5.60
CA ILE A 161 6.24 2.16 4.94
C ILE A 161 6.80 2.29 3.53
N LEU A 162 5.94 2.14 2.53
CA LEU A 162 6.29 2.45 1.15
C LEU A 162 6.07 3.95 0.94
N SER A 163 7.13 4.70 0.69
CA SER A 163 7.06 6.16 0.57
C SER A 163 8.07 6.71 -0.43
N TYR A 164 7.65 7.72 -1.19
CA TYR A 164 8.54 8.54 -2.01
C TYR A 164 9.53 9.37 -1.18
N LEU A 165 9.24 9.56 0.12
CA LEU A 165 10.16 10.20 1.06
C LEU A 165 11.28 9.27 1.54
N ALA A 166 11.27 7.96 1.20
CA ALA A 166 12.15 6.97 1.83
C ALA A 166 13.64 7.37 1.79
N ARG A 167 14.14 7.78 0.63
CA ARG A 167 15.52 8.24 0.49
C ARG A 167 15.80 9.49 1.32
N ARG A 168 14.92 10.50 1.23
CA ARG A 168 15.10 11.76 1.94
C ARG A 168 15.07 11.56 3.46
N ALA A 169 14.14 10.75 3.96
CA ALA A 169 14.05 10.40 5.37
C ALA A 169 15.31 9.67 5.85
N ALA A 170 15.87 8.75 5.06
CA ALA A 170 17.12 8.08 5.40
C ALA A 170 18.30 9.06 5.53
N GLU A 171 18.39 10.06 4.65
CA GLU A 171 19.41 11.13 4.72
C GLU A 171 19.26 12.05 5.94
N LEU A 172 18.05 12.17 6.50
CA LEU A 172 17.78 13.04 7.65
C LEU A 172 17.95 12.33 9.01
N ILE A 173 17.73 11.01 9.05
CA ILE A 173 17.77 10.21 10.27
C ILE A 173 19.15 9.53 10.47
N GLY A 174 19.87 9.27 9.38
CA GLY A 174 21.23 8.72 9.40
C GLY A 174 22.30 9.77 9.68
#